data_AF-R7XAP4-F1
#
_entry.id   AF-R7XAP4-F1
#
_cell.length_a   1.000
_cell.length_b   1.000
_cell.length_c   1.000
_cell.angle_alpha   90.00
_cell.angle_beta   90.00
_cell.angle_gamma   90.00
#
_symmetry.space_group_name_H-M   'P 1'
#
loop_
_entity.id
_entity.type
_entity.pdbx_description
1 polymer ?
#
loop_
_entity_poly.entity_id
_entity_poly.type
_entity_poly.pdbx_seq_one_letter_code
_entity_poly.pdbx_strand_id
1 'polypeptide(L)'
;MMKSTGRPLRRRQSGVTLVVTLVFMVLFLLVAVAMVNSGLVNVKVAGNQQHSAEARDVAQQAIEQVISDDFTKAPVAVDVPVDVTGDGKADYIAQVAAPTCVTSKPVAKVIDPEKHPEDAECTLGSSTGNGNLVMGASGVSAISSLCNDTQWDVAATVNDVNTTGAVATVHQGVAVRTLYGSTCP
;
A
#
# COMPACT_ATOMS: atom_id res chain seq x y z
N MET A 1 22.02 -80.31 59.31
CA MET A 1 22.06 -79.67 57.98
C MET A 1 21.38 -78.30 58.10
N MET A 2 22.12 -77.24 58.43
CA MET A 2 21.58 -75.91 58.71
C MET A 2 21.43 -75.11 57.42
N LYS A 3 20.20 -74.70 57.09
CA LYS A 3 19.86 -73.90 55.92
C LYS A 3 20.01 -72.43 56.29
N SER A 4 21.13 -71.81 55.87
CA SER A 4 21.38 -70.38 56.03
C SER A 4 20.44 -69.59 55.11
N THR A 5 19.48 -68.88 55.70
CA THR A 5 18.61 -67.92 55.02
C THR A 5 19.27 -66.55 55.00
N GLY A 6 19.97 -66.25 53.90
CA GLY A 6 20.49 -64.90 53.63
C GLY A 6 19.35 -63.91 53.37
N ARG A 7 19.20 -62.89 54.22
CA ARG A 7 18.30 -61.75 53.99
C ARG A 7 18.96 -60.75 53.02
N PRO A 8 18.29 -60.30 51.95
CA PRO A 8 18.83 -59.27 51.08
C PRO A 8 18.80 -57.91 51.80
N LEU A 9 19.95 -57.27 51.94
CA LEU A 9 20.08 -55.88 52.39
C LEU A 9 19.48 -54.97 51.32
N ARG A 10 18.23 -54.52 51.54
CA ARG A 10 17.57 -53.54 50.68
C ARG A 10 18.21 -52.18 50.89
N ARG A 11 19.21 -51.86 50.06
CA ARG A 11 19.91 -50.58 50.06
C ARG A 11 18.91 -49.47 49.68
N ARG A 12 18.56 -48.60 50.63
CA ARG A 12 17.74 -47.40 50.38
C ARG A 12 18.57 -46.40 49.55
N GLN A 13 18.35 -46.35 48.25
CA GLN A 13 18.75 -45.20 47.44
C GLN A 13 17.69 -44.11 47.62
N SER A 14 17.95 -43.13 48.48
CA SER A 14 17.01 -42.04 48.76
C SER A 14 17.63 -40.64 48.66
N GLY A 15 18.79 -40.50 48.01
CA GLY A 15 19.44 -39.19 47.79
C GLY A 15 19.50 -38.74 46.33
N VAL A 16 19.68 -39.69 45.39
CA VAL A 16 19.94 -39.39 43.98
C VAL A 16 18.68 -38.96 43.22
N THR A 17 17.50 -39.47 43.58
CA THR A 17 16.24 -39.15 42.87
C THR A 17 15.86 -37.67 42.97
N LEU A 18 16.08 -37.03 44.11
CA LEU A 18 15.79 -35.60 44.30
C LEU A 18 16.65 -34.73 43.37
N VAL A 19 17.95 -35.01 43.33
CA VAL A 19 18.91 -34.27 42.48
C VAL A 19 18.56 -34.45 41.01
N VAL A 20 18.26 -35.69 40.60
CA VAL A 20 17.84 -35.99 39.23
C VAL A 20 16.55 -35.25 38.86
N THR A 21 15.53 -35.24 39.73
CA THR A 21 14.29 -34.47 39.47
C THR A 21 14.52 -32.98 39.38
N LEU A 22 15.42 -32.41 40.19
CA LEU A 22 15.75 -30.99 40.16
C LEU A 22 16.46 -30.61 38.86
N VAL A 23 17.41 -31.43 38.42
CA VAL A 23 18.09 -31.26 37.12
C VAL A 23 17.08 -31.33 35.98
N PHE A 24 16.21 -32.34 35.95
CA PHE A 24 15.19 -32.43 34.91
C PHE A 24 14.18 -31.27 34.97
N MET A 25 13.79 -30.81 36.16
CA MET A 25 12.90 -29.67 36.31
C MET A 25 13.53 -28.38 35.77
N VAL A 26 14.81 -28.16 36.02
CA VAL A 26 15.57 -27.04 35.45
C VAL A 26 15.67 -27.17 33.93
N LEU A 27 15.97 -28.36 33.40
CA LEU A 27 16.04 -28.59 31.94
C LEU A 27 14.69 -28.30 31.25
N PHE A 28 13.57 -28.78 31.81
CA PHE A 28 12.25 -28.47 31.27
C PHE A 28 11.91 -26.99 31.34
N LEU A 29 12.27 -26.32 32.44
CA LEU A 29 12.07 -24.88 32.58
C LEU A 29 12.84 -24.10 31.51
N LEU A 30 14.10 -24.46 31.25
CA LEU A 30 14.93 -23.82 30.22
C LEU A 30 14.34 -24.01 28.82
N VAL A 31 13.85 -25.21 28.50
CA VAL A 31 13.18 -25.47 27.22
C VAL A 31 11.87 -24.69 27.10
N ALA A 32 11.09 -24.60 28.18
CA ALA A 32 9.85 -23.82 28.19
C ALA A 32 10.09 -22.32 27.97
N VAL A 33 11.08 -21.75 28.66
CA VAL A 33 11.46 -20.33 28.49
C VAL A 33 11.96 -20.06 27.07
N ALA A 34 12.74 -20.98 26.49
CA ALA A 34 13.19 -20.86 25.11
C ALA A 34 12.02 -20.83 24.11
N MET A 35 11.00 -21.67 24.30
CA MET A 35 9.80 -21.66 23.46
C MET A 35 9.01 -20.35 23.59
N VAL A 36 8.81 -19.84 24.81
CA VAL A 36 8.11 -18.56 25.03
C VAL A 36 8.86 -17.40 24.35
N ASN A 37 10.18 -17.32 24.54
CA ASN A 37 10.99 -16.27 23.93
C ASN A 37 10.99 -16.33 22.39
N SER A 38 11.03 -17.53 21.81
CA SER A 38 10.92 -17.73 20.36
C SER A 38 9.55 -17.29 19.83
N GLY A 39 8.47 -17.62 20.55
CA GLY A 39 7.11 -17.19 20.19
C GLY A 39 6.96 -15.67 20.18
N LEU A 40 7.53 -14.97 21.16
CA LEU A 40 7.46 -13.51 21.25
C LEU A 40 8.16 -12.80 20.08
N VAL A 41 9.23 -13.37 19.53
CA VAL A 41 9.91 -12.79 18.35
C VAL A 41 9.01 -12.86 17.12
N ASN A 42 8.40 -14.00 16.85
CA ASN A 42 7.52 -14.19 15.70
C ASN A 42 6.31 -13.25 15.76
N VAL A 43 5.72 -13.07 16.95
CA VAL A 43 4.60 -12.14 17.16
C VAL A 43 5.02 -10.69 16.90
N LYS A 44 6.20 -10.26 17.35
CA LYS A 44 6.72 -8.91 17.06
C LYS A 44 6.92 -8.68 15.57
N VAL A 45 7.49 -9.66 14.86
CA VAL A 45 7.66 -9.56 13.41
C VAL A 45 6.29 -9.46 12.72
N ALA A 46 5.33 -10.29 13.10
CA ALA A 46 3.97 -10.23 12.55
C ALA A 46 3.29 -8.88 12.80
N GLY A 47 3.43 -8.32 14.00
CA GLY A 47 2.91 -6.98 14.33
C GLY A 47 3.56 -5.88 13.50
N ASN A 48 4.89 -5.90 13.34
CA ASN A 48 5.58 -4.94 12.49
C ASN A 48 5.14 -5.04 11.01
N GLN A 49 4.92 -6.27 10.52
CA GLN A 49 4.40 -6.49 9.16
C GLN A 49 2.97 -5.98 9.01
N GLN A 50 2.12 -6.16 10.03
CA GLN A 50 0.77 -5.61 10.04
C GLN A 50 0.79 -4.09 9.92
N HIS A 51 1.55 -3.38 10.77
CA HIS A 51 1.65 -1.92 10.71
C HIS A 51 2.23 -1.43 9.39
N SER A 52 3.22 -2.15 8.84
CA SER A 52 3.80 -1.83 7.53
C SER A 52 2.79 -2.01 6.38
N ALA A 53 1.92 -3.01 6.45
CA ALA A 53 0.88 -3.24 5.46
C ALA A 53 -0.21 -2.16 5.56
N GLU A 54 -0.68 -1.88 6.77
CA GLU A 54 -1.67 -0.85 7.05
C GLU A 54 -1.22 0.53 6.57
N ALA A 55 0.03 0.93 6.84
CA ALA A 55 0.59 2.19 6.35
C ALA A 55 0.62 2.28 4.81
N ARG A 56 0.79 1.16 4.10
CA ARG A 56 0.73 1.13 2.62
C ARG A 56 -0.70 1.24 2.11
N ASP A 57 -1.63 0.54 2.74
CA ASP A 57 -3.05 0.57 2.37
C ASP A 57 -3.64 1.98 2.60
N VAL A 58 -3.25 2.63 3.70
CA VAL A 58 -3.57 4.04 3.99
C VAL A 58 -2.99 4.96 2.92
N ALA A 59 -1.72 4.79 2.55
CA ALA A 59 -1.10 5.58 1.49
C ALA A 59 -1.85 5.40 0.15
N GLN A 60 -2.22 4.17 -0.19
CA GLN A 60 -3.02 3.88 -1.38
C GLN A 60 -4.38 4.56 -1.33
N GLN A 61 -5.10 4.46 -0.21
CA GLN A 61 -6.40 5.10 -0.04
C GLN A 61 -6.31 6.62 -0.17
N ALA A 62 -5.24 7.23 0.32
CA ALA A 62 -5.01 8.66 0.16
C ALA A 62 -4.78 9.05 -1.31
N ILE A 63 -4.04 8.23 -2.06
CA ILE A 63 -3.89 8.42 -3.52
C ILE A 63 -5.26 8.31 -4.19
N GLU A 64 -6.05 7.27 -3.90
CA GLU A 64 -7.37 7.07 -4.49
C GLU A 64 -8.32 8.26 -4.22
N GLN A 65 -8.24 8.87 -3.04
CA GLN A 65 -8.99 10.10 -2.73
C GLN A 65 -8.54 11.28 -3.58
N VAL A 66 -7.23 11.50 -3.74
CA VAL A 66 -6.69 12.61 -4.54
C VAL A 66 -7.02 12.44 -6.02
N ILE A 67 -6.90 11.23 -6.57
CA ILE A 67 -7.18 10.98 -8.00
C ILE A 67 -8.68 10.97 -8.32
N SER A 68 -9.53 10.84 -7.31
CA SER A 68 -10.99 10.95 -7.46
C SER A 68 -11.47 12.39 -7.64
N ASP A 69 -10.62 13.38 -7.31
CA ASP A 69 -10.86 14.81 -7.57
C ASP A 69 -10.07 15.28 -8.80
N ASP A 70 -10.23 16.54 -9.20
CA ASP A 70 -9.50 17.12 -10.34
C ASP A 70 -8.04 17.44 -10.00
N PHE A 71 -7.25 16.38 -9.85
CA PHE A 71 -5.82 16.45 -9.51
C PHE A 71 -4.93 17.01 -10.63
N THR A 72 -5.48 17.21 -11.83
CA THR A 72 -4.71 17.54 -13.05
C THR A 72 -4.62 19.05 -13.35
N LYS A 73 -5.53 19.87 -12.82
CA LYS A 73 -5.59 21.31 -13.11
C LYS A 73 -4.57 22.14 -12.31
N ALA A 74 -4.42 21.83 -11.02
CA ALA A 74 -3.54 22.56 -10.11
C ALA A 74 -2.97 21.58 -9.07
N PRO A 75 -2.03 20.70 -9.47
CA PRO A 75 -1.48 19.70 -8.57
C PRO A 75 -0.78 20.38 -7.38
N VAL A 76 -1.23 20.05 -6.19
CA VAL A 76 -0.72 20.56 -4.92
C VAL A 76 -0.53 19.40 -3.95
N ALA A 77 0.42 19.53 -3.03
CA ALA A 77 0.59 18.54 -1.97
C ALA A 77 -0.59 18.63 -0.99
N VAL A 78 -1.12 17.49 -0.57
CA VAL A 78 -2.31 17.41 0.29
C VAL A 78 -2.06 16.40 1.40
N ASP A 79 -2.41 16.79 2.62
CA ASP A 79 -2.48 15.87 3.75
C ASP A 79 -3.88 15.27 3.81
N VAL A 80 -3.96 13.95 3.64
CA VAL A 80 -5.22 13.20 3.65
C VAL A 80 -5.37 12.49 5.01
N PRO A 81 -6.34 12.91 5.85
CA PRO A 81 -6.69 12.16 7.05
C PRO A 81 -7.39 10.86 6.66
N VAL A 82 -6.92 9.73 7.19
CA VAL A 82 -7.50 8.41 6.96
C VAL A 82 -7.92 7.80 8.29
N ASP A 83 -9.18 7.43 8.40
CA ASP A 83 -9.79 6.71 9.51
C ASP A 83 -9.92 5.23 9.12
N VAL A 84 -9.03 4.39 9.65
CA VAL A 84 -9.02 2.95 9.33
C VAL A 84 -9.98 2.17 10.23
N THR A 85 -10.32 2.72 11.40
CA THR A 85 -11.22 2.08 12.37
C THR A 85 -12.70 2.43 12.17
N GLY A 86 -12.98 3.49 11.40
CA GLY A 86 -14.32 3.98 11.11
C GLY A 86 -15.00 4.66 12.30
N ASP A 87 -14.23 5.18 13.26
CA ASP A 87 -14.74 5.80 14.48
C ASP A 87 -15.03 7.31 14.36
N GLY A 88 -14.75 7.87 13.18
CA GLY A 88 -14.92 9.28 12.85
C GLY A 88 -13.71 10.15 13.17
N LYS A 89 -12.58 9.57 13.58
CA LYS A 89 -11.31 10.27 13.80
C LYS A 89 -10.24 9.70 12.89
N ALA A 90 -9.37 10.58 12.39
CA ALA A 90 -8.24 10.13 11.59
C ALA A 90 -7.24 9.38 12.47
N ASP A 91 -6.93 8.15 12.07
CA ASP A 91 -5.89 7.32 12.68
C ASP A 91 -4.52 7.66 12.08
N TYR A 92 -4.49 7.92 10.77
CA TYR A 92 -3.30 8.29 10.02
C TYR A 92 -3.48 9.59 9.26
N ILE A 93 -2.36 10.25 9.01
CA ILE A 93 -2.27 11.35 8.05
C ILE A 93 -1.31 10.89 6.95
N ALA A 94 -1.82 10.72 5.74
CA ALA A 94 -1.03 10.42 4.57
C ALA A 94 -0.65 11.73 3.85
N GLN A 95 0.63 11.94 3.62
CA GLN A 95 1.17 13.07 2.86
C GLN A 95 1.19 12.71 1.38
N VAL A 96 0.21 13.17 0.61
CA VAL A 96 0.22 13.04 -0.85
C VAL A 96 1.05 14.18 -1.43
N ALA A 97 2.14 13.85 -2.12
CA ALA A 97 2.95 14.83 -2.83
C ALA A 97 2.15 15.44 -3.99
N ALA A 98 2.53 16.65 -4.41
CA ALA A 98 1.91 17.28 -5.58
C ALA A 98 2.04 16.34 -6.80
N PRO A 99 0.94 15.94 -7.45
CA PRO A 99 0.97 15.06 -8.61
C PRO A 99 1.90 15.60 -9.70
N THR A 100 2.75 14.74 -10.26
CA THR A 100 3.71 15.16 -11.29
C THR A 100 3.35 14.54 -12.63
N CYS A 101 3.30 15.34 -13.69
CA CYS A 101 3.08 14.80 -15.02
C CYS A 101 4.40 14.32 -15.62
N VAL A 102 4.46 13.05 -16.00
CA VAL A 102 5.67 12.37 -16.49
C VAL A 102 5.74 12.41 -18.02
N THR A 103 4.59 12.33 -18.70
CA THR A 103 4.52 12.44 -20.17
C THR A 103 3.19 13.02 -20.61
N SER A 104 3.22 13.81 -21.69
CA SER A 104 2.06 14.18 -22.49
C SER A 104 2.23 13.66 -23.91
N LYS A 105 1.12 13.29 -24.56
CA LYS A 105 1.08 13.00 -25.99
C LYS A 105 -0.17 13.62 -26.61
N PRO A 106 -0.04 14.41 -27.69
CA PRO A 106 -1.21 14.97 -28.35
C PRO A 106 -2.07 13.86 -28.97
N VAL A 107 -3.38 13.95 -28.77
CA VAL A 107 -4.32 12.98 -29.32
C VAL A 107 -4.54 13.27 -30.79
N ALA A 108 -3.89 12.49 -31.66
CA ALA A 108 -4.09 12.57 -33.10
C ALA A 108 -5.34 11.75 -33.50
N LYS A 109 -6.49 12.42 -33.57
CA LYS A 109 -7.53 12.12 -34.56
C LYS A 109 -8.20 10.73 -34.49
N VAL A 110 -8.86 10.40 -33.39
CA VAL A 110 -10.14 9.65 -33.38
C VAL A 110 -10.95 10.23 -32.21
N ILE A 111 -11.60 11.37 -32.43
CA ILE A 111 -12.58 11.91 -31.49
C ILE A 111 -13.94 11.45 -32.02
N ASP A 112 -14.53 10.48 -31.34
CA ASP A 112 -15.87 10.00 -31.63
C ASP A 112 -16.77 10.32 -30.43
N PRO A 113 -17.27 11.57 -30.31
CA PRO A 113 -18.10 11.96 -29.18
C PRO A 113 -19.42 11.18 -29.10
N GLU A 114 -19.77 10.42 -30.15
CA GLU A 114 -20.93 9.52 -30.18
C GLU A 114 -20.65 8.19 -29.45
N LYS A 115 -19.39 7.74 -29.41
CA LYS A 115 -18.95 6.56 -28.64
C LYS A 115 -18.23 6.88 -27.34
N HIS A 116 -17.62 8.06 -27.26
CA HIS A 116 -16.80 8.56 -26.16
C HIS A 116 -17.24 9.98 -25.80
N PRO A 117 -18.33 10.16 -25.03
CA PRO A 117 -18.84 11.48 -24.67
C PRO A 117 -17.79 12.37 -23.97
N GLU A 118 -16.78 11.77 -23.33
CA GLU A 118 -15.60 12.45 -22.76
C GLU A 118 -14.77 13.24 -23.77
N ASP A 119 -14.84 12.87 -25.06
CA ASP A 119 -14.10 13.56 -26.12
C ASP A 119 -14.82 14.82 -26.63
N ALA A 120 -16.04 15.11 -26.17
CA ALA A 120 -16.78 16.32 -26.55
C ALA A 120 -15.98 17.60 -26.22
N GLU A 121 -15.34 17.63 -25.06
CA GLU A 121 -14.52 18.78 -24.62
C GLU A 121 -13.26 18.96 -25.47
N CYS A 122 -12.73 17.87 -26.03
CA CYS A 122 -11.57 17.88 -26.91
C CYS A 122 -11.84 18.51 -28.28
N THR A 123 -13.10 18.86 -28.58
CA THR A 123 -13.55 19.53 -29.81
C THR A 123 -13.99 20.98 -29.58
N LEU A 124 -14.13 21.44 -28.33
CA LEU A 124 -14.59 22.78 -27.96
C LEU A 124 -13.57 23.85 -28.37
N GLY A 125 -13.79 24.49 -29.51
CA GLY A 125 -12.85 25.45 -30.13
C GLY A 125 -12.50 25.12 -31.57
N SER A 126 -12.89 23.93 -32.06
CA SER A 126 -13.04 23.66 -33.50
C SER A 126 -14.31 24.33 -34.01
N SER A 127 -14.40 25.66 -33.86
CA SER A 127 -15.43 26.46 -34.51
C SER A 127 -15.10 26.54 -36.00
N THR A 128 -15.42 25.49 -36.76
CA THR A 128 -15.86 25.73 -38.12
C THR A 128 -17.18 26.48 -37.96
N GLY A 129 -17.14 27.81 -38.08
CA GLY A 129 -18.29 28.71 -37.96
C GLY A 129 -19.40 28.49 -38.98
N ASN A 130 -19.44 27.33 -39.63
CA ASN A 130 -20.55 26.75 -40.35
C ASN A 130 -20.44 25.24 -40.18
N GLY A 131 -21.48 24.61 -39.65
CA GLY A 131 -21.54 23.17 -39.46
C GLY A 131 -21.32 22.44 -40.79
N ASN A 132 -20.09 22.03 -41.07
CA ASN A 132 -19.77 20.93 -41.96
C ASN A 132 -18.29 20.53 -41.82
N LEU A 133 -18.08 19.23 -41.91
CA LEU A 133 -16.83 18.46 -41.88
C LEU A 133 -15.65 19.09 -42.65
N VAL A 134 -14.42 18.83 -42.21
CA VAL A 134 -13.31 18.58 -43.14
C VAL A 134 -12.94 17.10 -43.07
N MET A 135 -13.44 16.36 -44.05
CA MET A 135 -13.16 14.93 -44.28
C MET A 135 -11.73 14.70 -44.74
N GLY A 136 -11.26 13.46 -44.63
CA GLY A 136 -10.29 12.90 -45.56
C GLY A 136 -10.82 11.60 -46.12
N ALA A 137 -11.40 11.62 -47.33
CA ALA A 137 -11.79 10.40 -48.05
C ALA A 137 -10.59 9.69 -48.73
N SER A 138 -9.44 10.36 -48.88
CA SER A 138 -8.17 9.83 -49.42
C SER A 138 -7.02 10.84 -49.24
N GLY A 139 -6.81 11.40 -48.05
CA GLY A 139 -5.79 12.43 -47.84
C GLY A 139 -6.04 13.26 -46.59
N VAL A 140 -5.25 13.01 -45.56
CA VAL A 140 -5.53 13.27 -44.14
C VAL A 140 -5.03 14.67 -43.74
N SER A 141 -5.93 15.63 -43.50
CA SER A 141 -5.61 16.77 -42.62
C SER A 141 -6.08 16.43 -41.22
N ALA A 142 -5.16 16.13 -40.31
CA ALA A 142 -5.46 15.94 -38.89
C ALA A 142 -5.87 17.30 -38.30
N ILE A 143 -7.13 17.43 -37.86
CA ILE A 143 -7.48 18.51 -36.95
C ILE A 143 -6.77 18.15 -35.64
N SER A 144 -5.96 19.05 -35.11
CA SER A 144 -5.31 18.86 -33.81
C SER A 144 -6.40 18.81 -32.73
N SER A 145 -6.51 17.68 -32.02
CA SER A 145 -7.31 17.61 -30.80
C SER A 145 -6.81 18.67 -29.82
N LEU A 146 -7.73 19.29 -29.08
CA LEU A 146 -7.37 20.13 -27.93
C LEU A 146 -7.08 19.28 -26.69
N CYS A 147 -6.90 17.97 -26.81
CA CYS A 147 -6.57 17.08 -25.70
C CYS A 147 -5.23 16.37 -25.89
N ASN A 148 -4.59 16.11 -24.75
CA ASN A 148 -3.39 15.31 -24.61
C ASN A 148 -3.69 14.10 -23.72
N ASP A 149 -3.21 12.92 -24.11
CA ASP A 149 -3.10 11.78 -23.22
C ASP A 149 -1.92 12.05 -22.29
N THR A 150 -2.19 12.14 -20.99
CA THR A 150 -1.18 12.46 -19.97
C THR A 150 -0.99 11.31 -19.00
N GLN A 151 0.24 11.12 -18.53
CA GLN A 151 0.57 10.16 -17.49
C GLN A 151 1.14 10.90 -16.28
N TRP A 152 0.60 10.60 -15.13
CA TRP A 152 0.92 11.25 -13.86
C TRP A 152 1.49 10.24 -12.88
N ASP A 153 2.48 10.65 -12.10
CA ASP A 153 2.92 9.95 -10.90
C ASP A 153 2.33 10.66 -9.68
N VAL A 154 1.57 9.91 -8.89
CA VAL A 154 1.01 10.34 -7.62
C VAL A 154 1.66 9.54 -6.52
N ALA A 155 2.32 10.22 -5.59
CA ALA A 155 3.05 9.60 -4.51
C ALA A 155 2.42 9.97 -3.16
N ALA A 156 2.22 8.98 -2.29
CA ALA A 156 1.78 9.20 -0.92
C ALA A 156 2.77 8.59 0.06
N THR A 157 3.08 9.32 1.11
CA THR A 157 3.90 8.85 2.23
C THR A 157 3.10 8.86 3.51
N VAL A 158 3.18 7.79 4.28
CA VAL A 158 2.66 7.70 5.65
C VAL A 158 3.85 7.58 6.57
N ASN A 159 3.88 8.42 7.60
CA ASN A 159 4.95 8.45 8.60
C ASN A 159 4.35 8.43 10.01
N ASP A 160 4.06 7.24 10.53
CA ASP A 160 3.48 7.05 11.86
C ASP A 160 4.57 6.85 12.93
N VAL A 161 5.37 7.89 13.19
CA VAL A 161 6.43 7.84 14.20
C VAL A 161 5.91 7.76 15.64
N ASN A 162 4.65 8.17 15.87
CA ASN A 162 4.12 8.36 17.22
C ASN A 162 3.41 7.11 17.77
N THR A 163 2.98 6.19 16.90
CA THR A 163 2.16 5.03 17.30
C THR A 163 2.88 3.72 17.01
N THR A 164 3.19 3.44 15.73
CA THR A 164 3.73 2.15 15.28
C THR A 164 5.20 2.21 14.84
N GLY A 165 5.71 3.39 14.50
CA GLY A 165 7.01 3.60 13.85
C GLY A 165 7.05 3.18 12.38
N ALA A 166 5.89 2.86 11.76
CA ALA A 166 5.81 2.44 10.38
C ALA A 166 5.97 3.63 9.42
N VAL A 167 6.73 3.41 8.36
CA VAL A 167 6.90 4.35 7.25
C VAL A 167 6.65 3.62 5.94
N ALA A 168 5.76 4.16 5.12
CA ALA A 168 5.43 3.62 3.82
C ALA A 168 5.33 4.75 2.80
N THR A 169 5.94 4.55 1.63
CA THR A 169 5.77 5.43 0.47
C THR A 169 5.25 4.58 -0.69
N VAL A 170 4.16 5.02 -1.30
CA VAL A 170 3.51 4.38 -2.44
C VAL A 170 3.51 5.35 -3.61
N HIS A 171 3.78 4.84 -4.80
CA HIS A 171 3.70 5.56 -6.06
C HIS A 171 2.66 4.88 -6.95
N GLN A 172 1.82 5.67 -7.60
CA GLN A 172 0.81 5.20 -8.54
C GLN A 172 0.87 6.00 -9.83
N GLY A 173 0.98 5.29 -10.95
CA GLY A 173 0.87 5.86 -12.28
C GLY A 173 -0.58 5.97 -12.71
N VAL A 174 -1.04 7.17 -13.06
CA VAL A 174 -2.40 7.42 -13.54
C VAL A 174 -2.36 7.96 -14.96
N ALA A 175 -3.11 7.34 -15.87
CA ALA A 175 -3.28 7.83 -17.24
C ALA A 175 -4.64 8.54 -17.35
N VAL A 176 -4.61 9.81 -17.74
CA VAL A 176 -5.82 10.64 -17.87
C VAL A 176 -5.68 11.55 -19.09
N ARG A 177 -6.78 11.74 -19.81
CA ARG A 177 -6.86 12.68 -20.91
C ARG A 177 -7.19 14.06 -20.37
N THR A 178 -6.38 15.06 -20.72
CA THR A 178 -6.57 16.44 -20.27
C THR A 178 -6.58 17.40 -21.46
N LEU A 179 -7.17 18.59 -21.26
CA LEU A 179 -7.15 19.66 -22.26
C LEU A 179 -5.72 20.21 -22.46
N TYR A 180 -5.50 20.76 -23.63
CA TYR A 180 -4.29 21.45 -24.04
C TYR A 180 -4.09 22.69 -23.15
N GLY A 181 -2.87 22.86 -22.62
CA GLY A 181 -2.57 23.89 -21.64
C GLY A 181 -2.72 23.45 -20.17
N SER A 182 -2.92 22.15 -19.91
CA SER A 182 -2.67 21.57 -18.59
C SER A 182 -1.20 21.77 -18.17
N THR A 183 -0.91 21.71 -16.87
CA THR A 183 0.45 21.92 -16.31
C THR A 183 1.46 20.82 -16.69
N CYS A 184 1.11 19.96 -17.63
CA CYS A 184 1.95 18.87 -18.10
C CYS A 184 2.85 19.35 -19.25
N PRO A 185 4.17 19.10 -19.19
CA PRO A 185 5.13 19.51 -20.22
C PRO A 185 4.92 18.82 -21.58
#